data_AF-A0A349HPW6-F1
#
_entry.id   AF-A0A349HPW6-F1
#
_cell.length_a   1.000
_cell.length_b   1.000
_cell.length_c   1.000
_cell.angle_alpha   90.00
_cell.angle_beta   90.00
_cell.angle_gamma   90.00
#
_symmetry.space_group_name_H-M   'P 1'
#
loop_
_entity.id
_entity.type
_entity.pdbx_description
1 polymer ?
#
loop_
_entity_poly.entity_id
_entity_poly.type
_entity_poly.pdbx_seq_one_letter_code
_entity_poly.pdbx_strand_id
1 'polypeptide(L)' 'MPGRAIETNFLTQTERIIKKCHKCMPNCNPNEIPYCISEGLINSVEGRDGLIFSGAKLNNVNKMTTVKEVINNLIG' A
#
# COMPACT_ATOMS: atom_id res chain seq x y z
N MET A 1 4.03 -11.47 5.37
CA MET A 1 2.64 -11.02 5.53
C MET A 1 2.14 -10.55 4.17
N PRO A 2 1.26 -11.30 3.49
CA PRO A 2 0.79 -10.93 2.16
C PRO A 2 -0.19 -9.76 2.25
N GLY A 3 0.19 -8.61 1.70
CA GLY A 3 -0.71 -7.48 1.46
C GLY A 3 -1.14 -7.46 -0.01
N ARG A 4 -2.31 -6.88 -0.31
CA ARG A 4 -2.76 -6.63 -1.68
C ARG A 4 -2.62 -5.16 -2.01
N ALA A 5 -2.02 -4.88 -3.15
CA ALA A 5 -1.76 -3.53 -3.62
C ALA A 5 -2.01 -3.44 -5.13
N ILE A 6 -2.18 -2.21 -5.61
CA ILE A 6 -2.16 -1.91 -7.03
C ILE A 6 -0.76 -2.21 -7.56
N GLU A 7 -0.67 -2.83 -8.74
CA GLU A 7 0.61 -3.11 -9.39
C GLU A 7 1.30 -1.79 -9.77
N THR A 8 2.51 -1.60 -9.24
CA THR A 8 3.36 -0.44 -9.48
C THR A 8 4.79 -0.90 -9.75
N ASN A 9 5.61 -0.03 -10.37
CA ASN A 9 7.02 -0.34 -10.58
C ASN A 9 7.76 -0.52 -9.25
N PHE A 10 7.27 0.13 -8.18
CA PHE A 10 7.74 -0.03 -6.82
C PHE A 10 7.67 -1.49 -6.36
N LEU A 11 6.57 -2.18 -6.66
CA LEU A 11 6.32 -3.55 -6.22
C LEU A 11 6.97 -4.60 -7.11
N THR A 12 7.08 -4.34 -8.42
CA THR A 12 7.63 -5.31 -9.37
C THR A 12 9.16 -5.32 -9.40
N GLN A 13 9.81 -4.23 -9.00
CA GLN A 13 11.27 -4.15 -8.88
C GLN A 13 11.70 -4.52 -7.45
N THR A 14 11.88 -5.83 -7.22
CA THR A 14 11.93 -6.47 -5.88
C THR A 14 13.26 -6.40 -5.15
N GLU A 15 14.29 -5.74 -5.69
CA GLU A 15 15.58 -5.60 -5.03
C GLU A 15 15.93 -4.13 -4.81
N ARG A 16 15.72 -3.67 -3.57
CA ARG A 16 15.98 -2.28 -3.18
C ARG A 16 16.81 -2.24 -1.92
N ILE A 17 17.83 -1.40 -1.94
CA ILE A 17 18.62 -1.12 -0.75
C ILE A 17 17.78 -0.22 0.16
N ILE A 18 17.34 -0.76 1.28
CA ILE A 18 16.59 -0.01 2.31
C ILE A 18 17.57 0.90 3.03
N LYS A 19 17.61 2.19 2.65
CA LYS A 19 18.50 3.18 3.24
C LYS A 19 18.08 3.60 4.65
N LYS A 20 16.77 3.53 4.95
CA LYS A 20 16.19 3.98 6.21
C LYS A 20 15.01 3.10 6.60
N CYS A 21 15.05 2.53 7.80
CA CYS A 21 13.92 1.82 8.39
C CYS A 21 13.29 2.68 9.49
N HIS A 22 11.97 2.88 9.40
CA HIS A 22 11.20 3.65 10.38
C HIS A 22 10.68 2.80 11.54
N LYS A 23 11.00 1.49 11.58
CA LYS A 23 10.49 0.52 12.56
C LYS A 23 8.97 0.62 12.78
N CYS A 24 8.23 0.83 11.70
CA CYS A 24 6.77 0.95 11.72
C CYS A 24 6.06 -0.32 12.21
N MET A 25 6.75 -1.47 12.19
CA MET A 25 6.27 -2.75 12.69
C MET A 25 7.31 -3.34 13.66
N PRO A 26 6.90 -3.93 14.80
CA PRO A 26 7.82 -4.41 15.83
C PRO A 26 8.83 -5.45 15.33
N ASN A 27 8.41 -6.35 14.43
CA ASN A 27 9.20 -7.48 13.94
C ASN A 27 9.70 -7.26 12.49
N CYS A 28 9.97 -6.02 12.10
CA CYS A 28 10.48 -5.68 10.77
C CYS A 28 12.00 -5.87 10.70
N ASN A 29 12.47 -6.80 9.85
CA ASN A 29 13.90 -6.96 9.54
C ASN A 29 14.20 -6.38 8.14
N PRO A 30 14.89 -5.22 8.03
CA PRO A 30 15.24 -4.61 6.74
C PRO A 30 16.12 -5.49 5.85
N ASN A 31 16.83 -6.47 6.41
CA ASN A 31 17.70 -7.36 5.65
C ASN A 31 16.95 -8.51 4.97
N GLU A 32 15.70 -8.77 5.37
CA GLU A 32 14.90 -9.90 4.88
C GLU A 32 13.70 -9.48 4.02
N ILE A 33 13.29 -8.21 4.11
CA ILE A 33 12.16 -7.69 3.34
C ILE A 33 12.62 -7.10 2.01
N PRO A 34 11.86 -7.28 0.92
CA PRO A 34 12.25 -6.79 -0.41
C PRO A 34 12.20 -5.26 -0.57
N TYR A 35 11.45 -4.58 0.32
CA TYR A 35 11.29 -3.13 0.31
C TYR A 35 10.75 -2.63 1.65
N CYS A 36 10.88 -1.33 1.92
CA CYS A 36 10.27 -0.69 3.09
C CYS A 36 8.84 -0.21 2.78
N ILE A 37 7.84 -0.68 3.54
CA ILE A 37 6.44 -0.27 3.38
C ILE A 37 6.27 1.24 3.59
N SER A 38 6.89 1.81 4.61
CA SER A 38 6.78 3.24 4.91
C SER A 38 7.35 4.10 3.79
N GLU A 39 8.49 3.72 3.20
CA GLU A 39 9.05 4.43 2.05
C GLU A 39 8.10 4.40 0.86
N GLY A 40 7.52 3.22 0.57
CA GLY A 40 6.52 3.08 -0.49
C GLY A 40 5.30 3.97 -0.27
N LEU A 41 4.80 4.06 0.97
CA LEU A 41 3.66 4.92 1.32
C LEU A 41 4.00 6.42 1.23
N ILE A 42 5.20 6.82 1.68
CA ILE A 42 5.67 8.21 1.58
C ILE A 42 5.78 8.62 0.12
N ASN A 43 6.39 7.78 -0.72
CA ASN A 43 6.48 8.03 -2.16
C ASN A 43 5.09 8.28 -2.77
N SER A 44 4.10 7.44 -2.46
CA SER A 44 2.73 7.59 -2.97
C SER A 44 2.09 8.93 -2.57
N VAL A 45 2.25 9.37 -1.31
CA VAL A 45 1.70 10.66 -0.85
C VAL A 45 2.37 11.85 -1.53
N GLU A 46 3.65 11.73 -1.86
CA GLU A 46 4.39 12.77 -2.59
C GLU A 46 4.20 12.70 -4.12
N GLY A 47 3.31 11.84 -4.62
CA GLY A 47 3.03 11.69 -6.06
C GLY A 47 4.13 10.96 -6.83
N ARG A 48 5.00 10.21 -6.14
CA ARG A 48 6.08 9.40 -6.71
C ARG A 48 5.65 7.92 -6.80
N ASP A 49 6.37 7.12 -7.59
CA ASP A 49 6.13 5.68 -7.69
C ASP A 49 6.34 4.98 -6.32
N GLY A 50 5.32 4.24 -5.89
CA GLY A 50 5.19 3.83 -4.50
C GLY A 50 4.22 2.68 -4.29
N LEU A 51 3.80 2.53 -3.04
CA LEU A 51 2.90 1.47 -2.59
C LEU A 51 1.50 2.03 -2.36
N ILE A 52 0.49 1.45 -3.01
CA ILE A 52 -0.92 1.75 -2.77
C ILE A 52 -1.66 0.46 -2.45
N PHE A 53 -2.00 0.26 -1.18
CA PHE A 53 -2.80 -0.89 -0.77
C PHE A 53 -4.22 -0.80 -1.32
N SER A 54 -4.77 -1.95 -1.71
CA SER A 54 -6.11 -2.02 -2.28
C SER A 54 -6.78 -3.36 -1.96
N GLY A 55 -8.12 -3.32 -1.89
CA GLY A 55 -8.94 -4.52 -1.82
C GLY A 55 -9.15 -5.16 -3.20
N ALA A 56 -9.62 -6.41 -3.23
CA ALA A 56 -9.86 -7.14 -4.49
C ALA A 56 -10.95 -6.52 -5.38
N LYS A 57 -11.87 -5.73 -4.80
CA LYS A 57 -12.98 -5.06 -5.50
C LYS A 57 -12.70 -3.59 -5.82
N LEU A 58 -11.44 -3.22 -6.03
CA LEU A 58 -11.05 -1.83 -6.33
C LEU A 58 -11.81 -1.25 -7.54
N ASN A 59 -12.09 -2.09 -8.55
CA ASN A 59 -12.84 -1.71 -9.75
C ASN A 59 -14.26 -1.17 -9.47
N ASN A 60 -14.81 -1.44 -8.28
CA ASN A 60 -16.13 -0.93 -7.89
C ASN A 60 -16.06 0.51 -7.35
N VAL A 61 -14.86 1.04 -7.07
CA VAL A 61 -14.65 2.40 -6.55
C VAL A 61 -14.49 3.36 -7.72
N ASN A 62 -15.60 3.91 -8.19
CA ASN A 62 -15.66 4.77 -9.39
C ASN A 62 -16.06 6.23 -9.11
N LYS A 63 -16.32 6.57 -7.85
CA LYS A 63 -16.64 7.92 -7.41
C LYS A 63 -16.16 8.13 -5.97
N MET A 64 -15.91 9.39 -5.61
CA MET A 64 -15.80 9.76 -4.21
C MET A 64 -17.14 9.53 -3.52
N THR A 65 -17.10 9.01 -2.31
CA THR A 65 -18.29 8.61 -1.54
C THR A 65 -18.01 8.80 -0.06
N THR A 66 -19.07 8.78 0.76
CA THR A 66 -18.94 8.88 2.21
C THR A 66 -18.95 7.50 2.87
N VAL A 67 -18.44 7.39 4.09
CA VAL A 67 -18.51 6.16 4.88
C VAL A 67 -19.95 5.65 5.01
N LYS A 68 -20.91 6.55 5.22
CA LYS A 68 -22.34 6.20 5.34
C LYS A 68 -22.87 5.53 4.07
N GLU A 69 -22.55 6.08 2.90
CA GLU A 69 -22.95 5.51 1.62
C GLU A 69 -22.30 4.15 1.36
N VAL A 70 -21.00 4.01 1.67
CA VAL A 70 -20.28 2.73 1.52
C VAL A 70 -20.91 1.64 2.39
N ILE A 71 -21.18 1.94 3.66
CA ILE A 71 -21.81 0.97 4.57
C ILE A 71 -23.21 0.61 4.06
N ASN A 72 -24.05 1.58 3.72
CA ASN A 72 -25.39 1.31 3.19
C ASN A 72 -25.37 0.40 1.95
N ASN A 73 -24.41 0.56 1.04
CA ASN A 73 -24.28 -0.30 -0.14
C ASN A 73 -23.80 -1.73 0.19
N LEU A 74 -23.17 -1.95 1.35
CA LEU A 74 -22.65 -3.26 1.76
C LEU A 74 -23.67 -4.09 2.55
N ILE A 75 -24.55 -3.44 3.30
CA ILE A 75 -25.51 -4.09 4.21
C ILE A 75 -26.98 -3.87 3.87
N GLY A 76 -27.31 -2.94 2.97
CA GLY A 76 -28.67 -2.68 2.48
C GLY A 76 -29.03 -3.56 1.29
#